data_AF-A0A949YGT0-F1
#
_entry.id   AF-A0A949YGT0-F1
#
_cell.length_a   1.000
_cell.length_b   1.000
_cell.length_c   1.000
_cell.angle_alpha   90.00
_cell.angle_beta   90.00
_cell.angle_gamma   90.00
#
_symmetry.space_group_name_H-M   'P 1'
#
loop_
_entity.id
_entity.type
_entity.pdbx_description
1 polymer ?
#
loop_
_entity_poly.entity_id
_entity_poly.type
_entity_poly.pdbx_seq_one_letter_code
_entity_poly.pdbx_strand_id
1 'polypeptide(L)'
;MRSANGWHDPTRAIEPNLFRYLAKLGADGILVRNAGGLYFCAERSIPFIADFSLNAANPLTVEIIKSRGAMRVTASYDLNSAQLFDLIDAVPPDWLEVVIHQQIPMFHMEHCVYCAFLCLPFSRNRPDQWRDLKASNQYGVTRGPLNVL
;
A
#
# COMPACT_ATOMS: atom_id res chain seq x y z
N MET A 1 -30.28 25.92 -3.72
CA MET A 1 -29.02 25.19 -3.98
C MET A 1 -28.15 25.28 -2.74
N ARG A 2 -28.19 24.26 -1.88
CA ARG A 2 -27.40 24.22 -0.64
C ARG A 2 -26.00 23.73 -0.97
N SER A 3 -25.02 24.55 -0.59
CA SER A 3 -23.59 24.26 -0.56
C SER A 3 -23.33 22.94 0.18
N ALA A 4 -22.52 22.07 -0.45
CA ALA A 4 -22.09 20.81 0.12
C ALA A 4 -21.19 21.08 1.33
N ASN A 5 -21.70 20.77 2.51
CA ASN A 5 -20.99 20.88 3.77
C ASN A 5 -19.66 20.11 3.72
N GLY A 6 -18.60 20.81 4.12
CA GLY A 6 -17.25 20.30 4.23
C GLY A 6 -17.15 19.12 5.18
N TRP A 7 -16.81 17.96 4.63
CA TRP A 7 -16.26 16.83 5.36
C TRP A 7 -14.84 17.21 5.81
N HIS A 8 -14.71 17.83 6.98
CA HIS A 8 -13.43 18.04 7.63
C HIS A 8 -13.04 16.77 8.38
N ASP A 9 -12.28 15.90 7.69
CA ASP A 9 -11.59 14.77 8.31
C ASP A 9 -10.48 15.30 9.25
N PRO A 10 -10.54 15.04 10.56
CA PRO A 10 -9.55 15.50 11.53
C PRO A 10 -8.14 14.94 11.29
N THR A 11 -8.00 13.85 10.53
CA THR A 11 -6.68 13.29 10.16
C THR A 11 -5.96 14.13 9.10
N ARG A 12 -6.70 14.88 8.26
CA ARG A 12 -6.15 15.66 7.14
C ARG A 12 -5.18 16.77 7.58
N ALA A 13 -5.30 17.25 8.81
CA ALA A 13 -4.40 18.24 9.38
C ALA A 13 -3.07 17.63 9.88
N ILE A 14 -3.02 16.32 10.13
CA ILE A 14 -1.87 15.66 10.77
C ILE A 14 -0.77 15.38 9.76
N GLU A 15 -1.10 14.81 8.60
CA GLU A 15 -0.09 14.42 7.60
C GLU A 15 0.78 15.59 7.10
N PRO A 16 0.24 16.76 6.74
CA PRO A 16 1.07 17.89 6.31
C PRO A 16 1.98 18.42 7.43
N ASN A 17 1.55 18.30 8.70
CA ASN A 17 2.36 18.68 9.85
C ASN A 17 3.50 17.69 10.06
N LEU A 18 3.23 16.40 9.90
CA LEU A 18 4.23 15.34 9.97
C LEU A 18 5.31 15.52 8.90
N PHE A 19 4.94 15.76 7.65
CA PHE A 19 5.91 15.96 6.58
C PHE A 19 6.82 17.17 6.83
N ARG A 20 6.25 18.27 7.34
CA ARG A 20 7.04 19.45 7.75
C ARG A 20 7.96 19.18 8.92
N TYR A 21 7.58 18.30 9.84
CA TYR A 21 8.44 17.87 10.93
C TYR A 21 9.60 17.01 10.42
N LEU A 22 9.30 15.98 9.60
CA LEU A 22 10.31 15.09 9.02
C LEU A 22 11.36 15.86 8.20
N ALA A 23 10.92 16.84 7.40
CA ALA A 23 11.81 17.68 6.61
C ALA A 23 12.82 18.49 7.45
N LYS A 24 12.53 18.75 8.73
CA LYS A 24 13.43 19.49 9.64
C LYS A 24 14.47 18.61 10.32
N LEU A 25 14.35 17.28 10.23
CA LEU A 25 15.25 16.35 10.92
C LEU A 25 16.62 16.20 10.24
N GLY A 26 16.80 16.76 9.03
CA GLY A 26 18.10 16.75 8.35
C GLY A 26 18.53 15.38 7.83
N ALA A 27 17.59 14.47 7.55
CA ALA A 27 17.89 13.20 6.89
C ALA A 27 18.30 13.43 5.43
N ASP A 28 19.17 12.55 4.90
CA ASP A 28 19.62 12.60 3.51
C ASP A 28 18.49 12.33 2.49
N GLY A 29 17.42 11.68 2.94
CA GLY A 29 16.22 11.48 2.13
C GLY A 29 15.07 10.86 2.92
N ILE A 30 13.90 10.79 2.28
CA ILE A 30 12.67 10.26 2.87
C ILE A 30 12.20 9.02 2.09
N LEU A 31 11.86 7.95 2.79
CA LEU A 31 11.12 6.83 2.21
C LEU A 31 9.62 7.16 2.19
N VAL A 32 9.07 7.39 1.02
CA VAL A 32 7.72 7.90 0.82
C VAL A 32 6.77 6.74 0.54
N ARG A 33 5.72 6.64 1.37
CA ARG A 33 4.76 5.53 1.36
C ARG A 33 3.37 5.87 0.84
N ASN A 34 3.11 7.13 0.50
CA ASN A 34 1.81 7.57 -0.01
C ASN A 34 1.95 8.75 -0.97
N ALA A 35 0.89 9.04 -1.71
CA ALA A 35 0.90 10.12 -2.70
C ALA A 35 1.14 11.50 -2.08
N GLY A 36 0.60 11.76 -0.88
CA GLY A 36 0.78 13.04 -0.19
C GLY A 36 2.25 13.35 0.10
N GLY A 37 3.00 12.35 0.58
CA GLY A 37 4.44 12.47 0.80
C GLY A 37 5.22 12.64 -0.52
N LEU A 38 4.77 11.98 -1.60
CA LEU A 38 5.41 12.09 -2.91
C LEU A 38 5.30 13.52 -3.44
N TYR A 39 4.09 14.09 -3.43
CA TYR A 39 3.88 15.48 -3.83
C TYR A 39 4.63 16.46 -2.92
N PHE A 40 4.58 16.24 -1.60
CA PHE A 40 5.28 17.10 -0.64
C PHE A 40 6.79 17.13 -0.87
N CYS A 41 7.42 15.98 -1.11
CA CYS A 41 8.86 15.88 -1.34
C CYS A 41 9.23 16.48 -2.71
N ALA A 42 8.45 16.17 -3.75
CA ALA A 42 8.65 16.72 -5.09
C ALA A 42 8.58 18.26 -5.09
N GLU A 43 7.54 18.84 -4.49
CA GLU A 43 7.34 20.31 -4.42
C GLU A 43 8.47 21.03 -3.67
N ARG A 44 9.06 20.39 -2.66
CA ARG A 44 10.14 20.95 -1.85
C ARG A 44 11.53 20.52 -2.28
N SER A 45 11.65 19.75 -3.36
CA SER A 45 12.92 19.18 -3.81
C SER A 45 13.67 18.42 -2.71
N ILE A 46 12.93 17.72 -1.83
CA ILE A 46 13.50 16.86 -0.79
C ILE A 46 13.84 15.52 -1.46
N PRO A 47 15.07 15.00 -1.35
CA PRO A 47 15.42 13.70 -1.90
C PRO A 47 14.54 12.59 -1.30
N PHE A 48 14.00 11.72 -2.15
CA PHE A 48 13.11 10.65 -1.69
C PHE A 48 13.18 9.38 -2.53
N ILE A 49 12.85 8.27 -1.89
CA ILE A 49 12.64 6.96 -2.51
C ILE A 49 11.15 6.63 -2.39
N ALA A 50 10.55 6.11 -3.45
CA ALA A 50 9.18 5.62 -3.44
C ALA A 50 9.12 4.18 -2.90
N ASP A 51 8.37 3.98 -1.82
CA ASP A 51 8.16 2.67 -1.19
C ASP A 51 7.18 1.80 -2.00
N PHE A 52 7.19 0.49 -1.73
CA PHE A 52 6.33 -0.49 -2.38
C PHE A 52 4.83 -0.14 -2.27
N SER A 53 4.44 0.59 -1.22
CA SER A 53 3.05 0.95 -0.96
C SER A 53 2.45 1.95 -1.95
N LEU A 54 3.28 2.58 -2.80
CA LEU A 54 2.81 3.36 -3.95
C LEU A 54 2.34 2.49 -5.12
N ASN A 55 2.48 1.16 -5.00
CA ASN A 55 2.02 0.15 -5.95
C ASN A 55 2.54 0.37 -7.38
N ALA A 56 3.86 0.49 -7.53
CA ALA A 56 4.50 0.55 -8.83
C ALA A 56 4.53 -0.85 -9.49
N ALA A 57 3.44 -1.21 -10.16
CA ALA A 57 3.22 -2.53 -10.77
C ALA A 57 3.37 -2.54 -12.31
N ASN A 58 3.74 -1.43 -12.94
CA ASN A 58 3.93 -1.36 -14.39
C ASN A 58 4.89 -0.21 -14.75
N PRO A 59 5.47 -0.21 -15.96
CA PRO A 59 6.45 0.80 -16.37
C PRO A 59 5.91 2.23 -16.34
N LEU A 60 4.65 2.44 -16.73
CA LEU A 60 4.02 3.78 -16.74
C LEU A 60 3.96 4.37 -15.33
N THR A 61 3.61 3.57 -14.33
CA THR A 61 3.60 4.01 -12.93
C THR A 61 5.02 4.36 -12.45
N VAL A 62 6.03 3.55 -12.81
CA VAL A 62 7.43 3.84 -12.47
C VAL A 62 7.88 5.16 -13.11
N GLU A 63 7.59 5.38 -14.38
CA GLU A 63 7.91 6.63 -15.10
C GLU A 63 7.23 7.85 -14.47
N ILE A 64 5.95 7.74 -14.10
CA ILE A 64 5.23 8.81 -13.40
C ILE A 64 5.91 9.14 -12.08
N ILE A 65 6.29 8.14 -11.28
CA ILE A 65 6.95 8.38 -9.99
C ILE A 65 8.35 8.96 -10.19
N LYS A 66 9.11 8.46 -11.17
CA LYS A 66 10.45 8.95 -11.50
C LYS A 66 10.44 10.38 -12.04
N SER A 67 9.51 10.72 -12.92
CA SER A 67 9.34 12.09 -13.44
C SER A 67 9.00 13.12 -12.36
N ARG A 68 8.47 12.68 -11.22
CA ARG A 68 8.21 13.52 -10.03
C ARG A 68 9.43 13.75 -9.16
N GLY A 69 10.59 13.17 -9.50
CA GLY A 69 11.85 13.38 -8.79
C GLY A 69 12.22 12.28 -7.80
N ALA A 70 11.55 11.13 -7.81
CA ALA A 70 11.97 10.00 -6.99
C ALA A 70 13.37 9.52 -7.41
N MET A 71 14.24 9.25 -6.45
CA MET A 71 15.57 8.69 -6.71
C MET A 71 15.45 7.26 -7.23
N ARG A 72 14.66 6.43 -6.53
CA ARG A 72 14.33 5.05 -6.89
C ARG A 72 12.88 4.74 -6.55
N VAL A 73 12.36 3.68 -7.15
CA VAL A 73 11.00 3.20 -7.00
C VAL A 73 11.04 1.74 -6.60
N THR A 74 10.49 1.43 -5.44
CA THR A 74 10.36 0.05 -4.98
C THR A 74 9.25 -0.64 -5.76
N ALA A 75 9.56 -1.78 -6.38
CA ALA A 75 8.59 -2.56 -7.13
C ALA A 75 7.43 -3.02 -6.23
N SER A 76 6.22 -3.09 -6.78
CA SER A 76 5.04 -3.54 -6.05
C SER A 76 5.12 -5.02 -5.67
N TYR A 77 4.56 -5.36 -4.51
CA TYR A 77 4.36 -6.75 -4.09
C TYR A 77 3.19 -7.45 -4.78
N ASP A 78 2.38 -6.71 -5.54
CA ASP A 78 1.31 -7.29 -6.36
C ASP A 78 1.87 -8.02 -7.59
N LEU A 79 3.15 -7.83 -7.91
CA LEU A 79 3.83 -8.48 -9.02
C LEU A 79 4.26 -9.89 -8.64
N ASN A 80 3.96 -10.85 -9.53
CA ASN A 80 4.63 -12.14 -9.48
C ASN A 80 6.06 -12.05 -10.05
N SER A 81 6.83 -13.13 -9.94
CA SER A 81 8.22 -13.15 -10.38
C SER A 81 8.39 -12.83 -11.87
N ALA A 82 7.55 -13.39 -12.75
CA ALA A 82 7.62 -13.13 -14.18
C ALA A 82 7.33 -11.65 -14.48
N GLN A 83 6.28 -11.09 -13.89
CA GLN A 83 5.92 -9.68 -14.04
C GLN A 83 6.98 -8.73 -13.48
N LEU A 84 7.68 -9.13 -12.41
CA LEU A 84 8.78 -8.36 -11.87
C LEU A 84 9.95 -8.32 -12.84
N PHE A 85 10.31 -9.45 -13.47
CA PHE A 85 11.35 -9.47 -14.50
C PHE A 85 10.94 -8.67 -15.74
N ASP A 86 9.69 -8.81 -16.20
CA ASP A 86 9.15 -8.00 -17.29
C ASP A 86 9.24 -6.49 -16.98
N LEU A 87 8.97 -6.10 -15.73
CA LEU A 87 9.11 -4.71 -15.29
C LEU A 87 10.56 -4.25 -15.28
N ILE A 88 11.48 -5.08 -14.78
CA ILE A 88 12.92 -4.79 -14.75
C ILE A 88 13.47 -4.59 -16.16
N ASP A 89 13.03 -5.39 -17.13
CA ASP A 89 13.44 -5.28 -18.53
C ASP A 89 12.85 -4.05 -19.22
N ALA A 90 11.71 -3.55 -18.76
CA ALA A 90 10.97 -2.44 -19.36
C ALA A 90 11.41 -1.04 -18.88
N VAL A 91 12.17 -0.92 -17.79
CA VAL A 91 12.64 0.37 -17.25
C VAL A 91 14.14 0.32 -16.95
N PRO A 92 14.84 1.48 -16.85
CA PRO A 92 16.24 1.49 -16.44
C PRO A 92 16.44 0.78 -15.09
N PRO A 93 17.33 -0.22 -14.97
CA PRO A 93 17.48 -1.01 -13.74
C PRO A 93 17.80 -0.18 -12.50
N ASP A 94 18.58 0.89 -12.65
CA ASP A 94 18.96 1.81 -11.57
C ASP A 94 17.77 2.60 -10.98
N TRP A 95 16.61 2.58 -11.65
CA TRP A 95 15.40 3.23 -11.15
C TRP A 95 14.66 2.38 -10.13
N LEU A 96 14.87 1.06 -10.12
CA LEU A 96 14.09 0.14 -9.31
C LEU A 96 14.83 -0.30 -8.05
N GLU A 97 14.05 -0.56 -7.00
CA GLU A 97 14.47 -1.33 -5.83
C GLU A 97 13.54 -2.52 -5.62
N VAL A 98 14.11 -3.63 -5.16
CA VAL A 98 13.36 -4.85 -4.83
C VAL A 98 13.61 -5.20 -3.38
N VAL A 99 12.55 -5.50 -2.64
CA VAL A 99 12.64 -5.91 -1.24
C VAL A 99 12.91 -7.41 -1.17
N ILE A 100 14.09 -7.77 -0.67
CA ILE A 100 14.52 -9.19 -0.55
C ILE A 100 13.96 -9.86 0.71
N HIS A 101 13.81 -9.10 1.79
CA HIS A 101 13.32 -9.62 3.07
C HIS A 101 12.29 -8.68 3.67
N GLN A 102 11.12 -9.22 3.98
CA GLN A 102 10.03 -8.49 4.61
C GLN A 102 9.33 -9.36 5.64
N GLN A 103 8.94 -8.75 6.76
CA GLN A 103 7.91 -9.32 7.63
C GLN A 103 6.54 -8.94 7.10
N ILE A 104 5.92 -9.82 6.31
CA ILE A 104 4.53 -9.62 5.87
C ILE A 104 3.63 -9.92 7.08
N PRO A 105 2.87 -8.94 7.60
CA PRO A 105 1.89 -9.22 8.65
C PRO A 105 0.74 -10.02 8.02
N MET A 106 0.82 -11.33 8.10
CA MET A 106 -0.22 -12.23 7.63
C MET A 106 -1.23 -12.50 8.74
N PHE A 107 -2.51 -12.42 8.40
CA PHE A 107 -3.59 -12.96 9.20
C PHE A 107 -4.10 -14.24 8.55
N HIS A 108 -4.16 -15.31 9.33
CA HIS A 108 -4.82 -16.55 8.91
C HIS A 108 -6.27 -16.53 9.40
N MET A 109 -7.16 -17.06 8.58
CA MET A 109 -8.57 -17.26 8.90
C MET A 109 -8.90 -18.73 8.67
N GLU A 110 -9.85 -19.28 9.44
CA GLU A 110 -10.35 -20.65 9.24
C GLU A 110 -11.01 -20.84 7.86
N HIS A 111 -11.48 -19.73 7.29
CA HIS A 111 -12.17 -19.70 6.02
C HIS A 111 -11.54 -18.69 5.06
N CYS A 112 -11.39 -19.10 3.80
CA CYS A 112 -10.97 -18.22 2.73
C CYS A 112 -12.10 -17.21 2.43
N VAL A 113 -11.88 -15.92 2.69
CA VAL A 113 -12.84 -14.83 2.39
C VAL A 113 -13.19 -14.79 0.90
N TYR A 114 -12.26 -15.13 0.01
CA TYR A 114 -12.53 -15.23 -1.41
C TYR A 114 -13.56 -16.31 -1.73
N CYS A 115 -13.42 -17.51 -1.17
CA CYS A 115 -14.42 -18.57 -1.33
C CYS A 115 -15.75 -18.22 -0.65
N ALA A 116 -15.71 -17.52 0.50
CA ALA A 116 -16.88 -17.15 1.28
C ALA A 116 -17.80 -16.17 0.54
N PHE A 117 -17.22 -15.17 -0.14
CA PHE A 117 -17.98 -14.04 -0.69
C PHE A 117 -17.87 -13.86 -2.21
N LEU A 118 -16.80 -14.33 -2.85
CA LEU A 118 -16.50 -14.02 -4.26
C LEU A 118 -16.70 -15.21 -5.21
N CYS A 119 -16.72 -16.46 -4.72
CA CYS A 119 -17.04 -17.65 -5.51
C CYS A 119 -18.44 -18.21 -5.19
N LEU A 120 -19.49 -17.49 -5.57
CA LEU A 120 -20.87 -18.01 -5.55
C LEU A 120 -21.07 -18.90 -6.79
N PRO A 121 -20.90 -20.23 -6.71
CA PRO A 121 -22.02 -21.09 -6.30
C PRO A 121 -21.64 -22.45 -5.65
N PHE A 122 -20.42 -22.65 -5.13
CA PHE A 122 -19.97 -24.01 -4.74
C PHE A 122 -20.23 -24.40 -3.27
N SER A 123 -20.53 -23.47 -2.36
CA SER A 123 -20.82 -23.83 -0.96
C SER A 123 -22.28 -24.23 -0.76
N ARG A 124 -22.66 -25.39 -1.32
CA ARG A 124 -23.85 -26.11 -0.86
C ARG A 124 -23.52 -26.71 0.50
N ASN A 125 -23.70 -25.93 1.57
CA ASN A 125 -24.05 -26.34 2.95
C ASN A 125 -23.55 -25.30 3.97
N ARG A 126 -24.43 -24.84 4.87
CA ARG A 126 -24.17 -24.08 6.13
C ARG A 126 -24.01 -22.54 6.02
N PRO A 127 -25.11 -21.77 5.93
CA PRO A 127 -25.09 -20.31 6.05
C PRO A 127 -24.71 -19.77 7.45
N ASP A 128 -24.67 -20.63 8.47
CA ASP A 128 -24.26 -20.37 9.85
C ASP A 128 -22.73 -20.27 10.03
N GLN A 129 -21.94 -20.88 9.13
CA GLN A 129 -20.48 -20.99 9.29
C GLN A 129 -19.72 -19.68 9.01
N TRP A 130 -20.36 -18.72 8.35
CA TRP A 130 -19.72 -17.49 7.83
C TRP A 130 -19.93 -16.25 8.72
N ARG A 131 -20.64 -16.39 9.86
CA ARG A 131 -21.06 -15.27 10.71
C ARG A 131 -19.98 -14.75 11.66
N ASP A 132 -19.00 -15.58 12.01
CA ASP A 132 -17.94 -15.25 12.97
C ASP A 132 -16.55 -15.50 12.36
N LEU A 133 -16.19 -14.77 11.31
CA LEU A 133 -14.83 -14.81 10.75
C LEU A 133 -13.83 -14.22 11.74
N LYS A 134 -12.98 -15.08 12.30
CA LYS A 134 -11.85 -14.69 13.14
C LYS A 134 -10.58 -14.67 12.30
N ALA A 135 -9.83 -13.58 12.40
CA ALA A 135 -8.52 -13.44 11.80
C ALA A 135 -7.46 -13.34 12.90
N SER A 136 -6.53 -14.28 12.90
CA SER A 136 -5.43 -14.33 13.85
C SER A 136 -4.12 -14.07 13.12
N ASN A 137 -3.26 -13.21 13.68
CA ASN A 137 -1.92 -13.03 13.13
C ASN A 137 -0.97 -14.17 13.56
N GLN A 138 0.25 -14.17 13.03
CA GLN A 138 1.32 -15.11 13.38
C GLN A 138 1.70 -15.14 14.87
N TYR A 139 1.28 -14.14 15.66
CA TYR A 139 1.52 -14.04 17.11
C TYR A 139 0.29 -14.46 17.93
N GLY A 140 -0.74 -15.04 17.31
CA GLY A 140 -1.98 -15.45 17.97
C GLY A 140 -2.93 -14.30 18.33
N VAL A 141 -2.60 -13.06 17.97
CA VAL A 141 -3.48 -11.91 18.19
C VAL A 141 -4.65 -12.01 17.22
N THR A 142 -5.83 -12.22 17.78
CA THR A 142 -7.06 -12.39 17.03
C THR A 142 -7.83 -11.07 17.06
N ARG A 143 -8.13 -10.51 15.89
CA ARG A 143 -9.14 -9.44 15.82
C ARG A 143 -10.51 -10.07 16.04
N GLY A 144 -11.39 -9.37 16.75
CA GLY A 144 -12.80 -9.77 16.95
C GLY A 144 -13.52 -10.03 15.62
N PRO A 145 -14.78 -10.47 15.64
CA PRO A 145 -15.49 -10.88 14.43
C PRO A 145 -15.31 -9.85 13.32
N LEU A 146 -14.74 -10.29 12.20
CA LEU A 146 -14.62 -9.47 11.01
C LEU A 146 -16.04 -9.31 10.45
N ASN A 147 -16.63 -8.13 10.62
CA ASN A 147 -17.84 -7.74 9.90
C ASN A 147 -17.46 -7.56 8.43
N VAL A 148 -17.42 -8.66 7.70
CA VAL A 148 -17.42 -8.66 6.24
C VAL A 148 -18.89 -8.51 5.85
N LEU A 149 -19.21 -7.44 5.11
CA LEU A 149 -20.55 -6.95 4.77
C LEU A 149 -21.61 -8.04 4.52
#